data_AF-A0A1Y0BCI5-F1
#
_entry.id   AF-A0A1Y0BCI5-F1
#
_cell.length_a   1.000
_cell.length_b   1.000
_cell.length_c   1.000
_cell.angle_alpha   90.00
_cell.angle_beta   90.00
_cell.angle_gamma   90.00
#
_symmetry.space_group_name_H-M   'P 1'
#
loop_
_entity.id
_entity.type
_entity.pdbx_description
1 polymer ?
#
loop_
_entity_poly.entity_id
_entity_poly.type
_entity_poly.pdbx_seq_one_letter_code
_entity_poly.pdbx_strand_id
1 'polypeptide(L)'
;MIEVSLDKVSDLVQQQSANVLALDEALTRLAQNDARQSEIVVLRFFGGLSIEETAEVLRVSPGTIMRDWTFARAWLRNEMNTSI
;
A
#
# COMPACT_ATOMS: atom_id res chain seq x y z
N MET A 1 15.21 -7.31 -32.51
CA MET A 1 15.26 -8.31 -31.43
C MET A 1 15.89 -7.61 -30.25
N ILE A 2 15.15 -7.31 -29.19
CA ILE A 2 15.69 -6.60 -28.03
C ILE A 2 16.40 -7.64 -27.18
N GLU A 3 17.74 -7.62 -27.12
CA GLU A 3 18.49 -8.38 -26.13
C GLU A 3 18.31 -7.69 -24.77
N VAL A 4 17.45 -8.26 -23.93
CA VAL A 4 17.36 -7.85 -22.53
C VAL A 4 18.38 -8.68 -21.75
N SER A 5 19.42 -8.03 -21.25
CA SER A 5 20.41 -8.68 -20.38
C SER A 5 19.74 -9.17 -19.09
N LEU A 6 19.95 -10.45 -18.78
CA LEU A 6 19.36 -11.13 -17.61
C LEU A 6 19.83 -10.51 -16.29
N ASP A 7 21.03 -9.91 -16.25
CA ASP A 7 21.55 -9.22 -15.07
C ASP A 7 20.66 -8.03 -14.68
N LYS A 8 20.21 -7.26 -15.67
CA LYS A 8 19.30 -6.13 -15.45
C LYS A 8 17.92 -6.59 -15.00
N VAL A 9 17.47 -7.76 -15.44
CA VAL A 9 16.21 -8.37 -14.97
C VAL A 9 16.34 -8.81 -13.52
N SER A 10 17.48 -9.39 -13.12
CA SER A 10 17.74 -9.80 -11.74
C SER A 10 17.71 -8.61 -10.78
N ASP A 11 18.41 -7.52 -11.13
CA ASP A 11 18.44 -6.30 -10.31
C ASP A 11 17.03 -5.71 -10.11
N LEU A 12 16.22 -5.65 -11.17
CA LEU A 12 14.85 -5.15 -11.11
C LEU A 12 13.96 -6.02 -10.21
N VAL A 13 14.09 -7.35 -10.31
CA VAL A 13 13.35 -8.29 -9.47
C VAL A 13 13.75 -8.16 -8.00
N GLN A 14 15.04 -7.96 -7.71
CA GLN A 14 15.54 -7.74 -6.35
C GLN A 14 15.03 -6.42 -5.75
N GLN A 15 15.08 -5.32 -6.51
CA GLN A 15 14.53 -4.04 -6.07
C GLN A 15 13.01 -4.11 -5.84
N GLN A 16 12.28 -4.80 -6.71
CA GLN A 16 10.83 -4.99 -6.55
C GLN A 16 10.51 -5.82 -5.31
N SER A 17 11.26 -6.89 -5.07
CA SER A 17 11.10 -7.75 -3.87
C SER A 17 11.36 -6.97 -2.58
N ALA A 18 12.41 -6.14 -2.54
CA ALA A 18 12.71 -5.28 -1.40
C ALA A 18 11.60 -4.23 -1.17
N ASN A 19 11.02 -3.67 -2.23
CA ASN A 19 9.92 -2.71 -2.13
C ASN A 19 8.63 -3.36 -1.59
N VAL A 20 8.33 -4.60 -2.01
CA VAL A 20 7.19 -5.36 -1.47
C VAL A 20 7.38 -5.64 0.03
N LEU A 21 8.58 -6.02 0.46
CA LEU A 21 8.86 -6.23 1.88
C LEU A 21 8.75 -4.92 2.69
N ALA A 22 9.31 -3.83 2.18
CA ALA A 22 9.21 -2.51 2.81
C ALA A 22 7.75 -2.03 2.92
N LEU A 23 6.91 -2.33 1.92
CA LEU A 23 5.48 -2.05 1.97
C LEU A 23 4.76 -2.87 3.04
N ASP A 24 5.09 -4.16 3.18
CA ASP A 24 4.51 -5.04 4.20
C ASP A 24 4.86 -4.56 5.63
N GLU A 25 6.12 -4.17 5.85
CA GLU A 25 6.56 -3.58 7.11
C GLU A 25 5.87 -2.24 7.39
N ALA A 26 5.77 -1.38 6.38
CA ALA A 26 5.08 -0.10 6.51
C ALA A 26 3.58 -0.29 6.82
N LEU A 27 2.91 -1.26 6.20
CA LEU A 27 1.51 -1.60 6.50
C LEU A 27 1.32 -2.16 7.91
N THR A 28 2.28 -2.95 8.38
CA THR A 28 2.31 -3.45 9.76
C THR A 28 2.45 -2.31 10.76
N ARG A 29 3.34 -1.35 10.51
CA ARG A 29 3.48 -0.13 11.32
C ARG A 29 2.25 0.76 11.23
N LEU A 30 1.63 0.89 10.06
CA LEU A 30 0.37 1.63 9.91
C LEU A 30 -0.72 0.99 10.75
N ALA A 31 -0.85 -0.34 10.75
CA ALA A 31 -1.85 -1.05 11.54
C ALA A 31 -1.67 -0.83 13.06
N GLN A 32 -0.43 -0.70 13.53
CA GLN A 32 -0.13 -0.38 14.93
C GLN A 32 -0.55 1.04 15.31
N ASN A 33 -0.49 1.99 14.37
CA ASN A 33 -0.88 3.39 14.59
C ASN A 33 -2.38 3.61 14.40
N ASP A 34 -2.95 3.09 13.31
CA ASP A 34 -4.36 3.15 12.95
C ASP A 34 -4.74 1.89 12.15
N ALA A 35 -5.37 0.95 12.84
CA ALA A 35 -5.82 -0.31 12.26
C ALA A 35 -6.81 -0.12 11.10
N ARG A 36 -7.70 0.89 11.18
CA ARG A 36 -8.72 1.14 10.16
C ARG A 36 -8.07 1.64 8.87
N GLN A 37 -7.07 2.52 8.98
CA GLN A 37 -6.34 3.00 7.81
C GLN A 37 -5.58 1.88 7.10
N SER A 38 -4.95 0.97 7.86
CA SER A 38 -4.30 -0.21 7.27
C SER A 38 -5.31 -1.11 6.56
N GLU A 39 -6.46 -1.39 7.20
CA GLU A 39 -7.53 -2.19 6.60
C GLU A 39 -8.10 -1.57 5.31
N ILE A 40 -8.30 -0.24 5.28
CA ILE A 40 -8.69 0.48 4.07
C ILE A 40 -7.65 0.28 2.95
N VAL A 41 -6.35 0.30 3.27
CA VAL A 41 -5.32 0.08 2.25
C VAL A 41 -5.37 -1.35 1.73
N VAL A 42 -5.55 -2.34 2.61
CA VAL A 42 -5.70 -3.74 2.20
C VAL A 42 -6.88 -3.92 1.26
N LEU A 43 -8.07 -3.46 1.67
CA LEU A 43 -9.30 -3.62 0.90
C LEU A 43 -9.24 -2.92 -0.47
N ARG A 44 -8.68 -1.71 -0.51
CA ARG A 44 -8.67 -0.91 -1.75
C ARG A 44 -7.54 -1.27 -2.69
N PHE A 45 -6.34 -1.49 -2.16
CA PHE A 45 -5.15 -1.72 -3.00
C PHE A 45 -4.99 -3.19 -3.36
N PHE A 46 -5.20 -4.10 -2.40
CA PHE A 46 -5.04 -5.54 -2.62
C PHE A 46 -6.37 -6.21 -2.93
N GLY A 47 -7.46 -5.80 -2.29
CA GLY A 47 -8.81 -6.29 -2.58
C GLY A 47 -9.45 -5.68 -3.83
N GLY A 48 -8.95 -4.53 -4.31
CA GLY A 48 -9.47 -3.83 -5.48
C GLY A 48 -10.82 -3.14 -5.25
N LEU A 49 -11.26 -2.97 -4.00
CA LEU A 49 -12.55 -2.37 -3.67
C LEU A 49 -12.57 -0.85 -3.93
N SER A 50 -13.73 -0.37 -4.37
CA SER A 50 -14.07 1.06 -4.46
C SER A 50 -14.24 1.70 -3.07
N ILE A 51 -14.42 3.03 -3.04
CA ILE A 51 -14.70 3.77 -1.79
C ILE A 51 -16.00 3.27 -1.17
N GLU A 52 -17.01 3.09 -2.02
CA GLU A 52 -18.37 2.73 -1.67
C GLU A 52 -18.41 1.31 -1.10
N GLU A 53 -17.79 0.35 -1.80
CA GLU A 53 -17.68 -1.04 -1.31
C GLU A 53 -16.89 -1.12 0.00
N THR A 54 -15.79 -0.36 0.11
CA THR A 54 -14.99 -0.32 1.36
C THR A 54 -15.80 0.29 2.51
N ALA A 55 -16.58 1.34 2.24
CA ALA A 55 -17.46 1.98 3.21
C ALA A 55 -18.54 1.01 3.71
N GLU A 56 -19.11 0.20 2.82
CA GLU A 56 -20.07 -0.85 3.17
C GLU A 56 -19.44 -1.94 4.06
N VAL A 57 -18.25 -2.44 3.68
CA VAL A 57 -17.51 -3.46 4.45
C VAL A 57 -17.19 -2.96 5.86
N LEU A 58 -16.67 -1.73 5.98
CA LEU A 58 -16.24 -1.14 7.25
C LEU A 58 -17.37 -0.42 8.01
N ARG A 59 -18.58 -0.37 7.45
CA ARG A 59 -19.78 0.27 8.03
C ARG A 59 -19.53 1.73 8.44
N VAL A 60 -18.83 2.48 7.59
CA VAL A 60 -18.58 3.92 7.77
C VAL A 60 -19.03 4.70 6.53
N SER A 61 -19.00 6.03 6.60
CA SER A 61 -19.37 6.85 5.44
C SER A 61 -18.29 6.82 4.34
N PRO A 62 -18.66 6.92 3.05
CA PRO A 62 -17.70 7.12 1.95
C PRO A 62 -16.74 8.29 2.19
N GLY A 63 -17.22 9.38 2.81
CA GLY A 63 -16.38 10.53 3.17
C GLY A 63 -15.31 10.21 4.20
N THR A 64 -15.60 9.31 5.15
CA THR A 64 -14.62 8.78 6.11
C THR A 64 -13.55 7.96 5.38
N ILE A 65 -13.95 7.06 4.49
CA ILE A 65 -13.02 6.26 3.67
C ILE A 65 -12.13 7.14 2.81
N MET A 66 -12.67 8.19 2.17
CA MET A 66 -11.89 9.10 1.34
C MET A 66 -10.80 9.82 2.15
N ARG A 67 -11.15 10.34 3.35
CA ARG A 67 -10.20 11.00 4.24
C ARG A 67 -9.11 10.05 4.72
N ASP A 68 -9.51 8.90 5.25
CA ASP A 68 -8.58 7.93 5.83
C ASP A 68 -7.67 7.33 4.77
N TRP A 69 -8.20 7.06 3.56
CA TRP A 69 -7.41 6.63 2.40
C TRP A 69 -6.36 7.67 2.00
N THR A 70 -6.74 8.94 1.96
CA THR A 70 -5.82 10.03 1.58
C THR A 70 -4.67 10.12 2.59
N PHE A 71 -5.00 10.03 3.89
CA PHE A 71 -4.00 10.07 4.95
C PHE A 71 -3.10 8.82 4.90
N ALA A 72 -3.67 7.62 4.82
CA ALA A 72 -2.94 6.37 4.76
C ALA A 72 -1.92 6.35 3.61
N ARG A 73 -2.31 6.80 2.41
CA ARG A 73 -1.39 6.91 1.26
C ARG A 73 -0.25 7.91 1.49
N ALA A 74 -0.55 9.05 2.11
CA ALA A 74 0.47 10.05 2.41
C ALA A 74 1.47 9.52 3.45
N TRP A 75 0.95 8.84 4.48
CA TRP A 75 1.74 8.21 5.52
C TRP A 75 2.64 7.10 4.94
N LEU A 76 2.09 6.17 4.16
CA LEU A 76 2.86 5.08 3.53
C LEU A 76 3.97 5.62 2.62
N ARG A 77 3.67 6.66 1.83
CA ARG A 77 4.68 7.31 0.99
C ARG A 77 5.82 7.90 1.82
N ASN A 78 5.50 8.52 2.95
CA ASN A 78 6.51 9.07 3.85
C ASN A 78 7.36 7.95 4.48
N GLU A 79 6.71 6.91 5.01
CA GLU A 79 7.36 5.80 5.68
C GLU A 79 8.34 5.05 4.76
N MET A 80 7.90 4.75 3.53
CA MET A 80 8.73 4.08 2.53
C MET A 80 9.86 4.98 1.99
N ASN A 81 9.73 6.31 2.07
CA ASN A 81 10.81 7.22 1.68
C ASN A 81 11.83 7.47 2.80
N THR A 82 11.44 7.26 4.06
CA THR A 82 12.35 7.36 5.21
C THR A 82 13.10 6.06 5.49
N SER A 83 12.55 4.90 5.08
CA SER A 83 13.16 3.59 5.31
C SER A 83 14.14 3.14 4.21
N ILE A 84 14.55 4.04 3.31
CA ILE A 84 15.54 3.80 2.23
C ILE A 84 16.79 4.65 2.47
#